data_AF-A0AAW0M9P1-F1
#
_entry.id   AF-A0AAW0M9P1-F1
#
_cell.length_a   1.000
_cell.length_b   1.000
_cell.length_c   1.000
_cell.angle_alpha   90.00
_cell.angle_beta   90.00
_cell.angle_gamma   90.00
#
_symmetry.space_group_name_H-M   'P 1'
#
loop_
_entity.id
_entity.type
_entity.pdbx_description
1 polymer ?
#
loop_
_entity_poly.entity_id
_entity_poly.type
_entity_poly.pdbx_seq_one_letter_code
_entity_poly.pdbx_strand_id
1 'polypeptide(L)' 'MKNKLNYGKCGKKCNYSLMCWQGKCVNPSSDKRHCGRCNKKCSKGSSCEYGLCSYAN' A
#
# COMPACT_ATOMS: atom_id res chain seq x y z
N MET A 1 21.05 -13.66 -0.02
CA MET A 1 19.76 -13.95 -0.71
C MET A 1 18.62 -13.94 0.31
N LYS A 2 17.72 -12.94 0.32
CA LYS A 2 16.34 -13.02 0.87
C LYS A 2 15.48 -12.01 0.11
N ASN A 3 15.35 -12.24 -1.19
CA ASN A 3 14.17 -12.80 -1.86
C ASN A 3 12.93 -11.89 -1.78
N LYS A 4 12.37 -11.71 -2.97
CA LYS A 4 11.18 -10.96 -3.36
C LYS A 4 10.06 -11.10 -2.31
N LEU A 5 9.35 -9.99 -2.02
CA LEU A 5 8.06 -9.90 -1.31
C LEU A 5 7.98 -9.55 0.20
N ASN A 6 9.06 -9.41 0.98
CA ASN A 6 8.92 -9.44 2.45
C ASN A 6 9.29 -8.15 3.23
N TYR A 7 8.26 -7.50 3.79
CA TYR A 7 8.12 -6.88 5.13
C TYR A 7 9.35 -6.52 6.00
N GLY A 8 10.47 -6.05 5.44
CA GLY A 8 11.68 -5.74 6.25
C GLY A 8 12.58 -4.62 5.73
N LYS A 9 12.15 -3.84 4.72
CA LYS A 9 12.96 -2.72 4.18
C LYS A 9 12.74 -1.38 4.89
N CYS A 10 11.60 -1.15 5.54
CA CYS A 10 11.53 -0.12 6.57
C CYS A 10 12.44 -0.70 7.66
N GLY A 11 13.65 -0.16 7.89
CA GLY A 11 14.51 -0.58 9.02
C GLY A 11 13.87 -0.39 10.41
N LYS A 12 12.57 -0.06 10.45
CA LYS A 12 11.68 0.10 11.61
C LYS A 12 10.30 -0.44 11.21
N LYS A 13 9.52 -0.96 12.16
CA LYS A 13 8.12 -1.34 11.90
C LYS A 13 7.36 -0.07 11.48
N CYS A 14 6.92 0.00 10.22
CA CYS A 14 6.02 1.07 9.79
C CYS A 14 4.74 1.01 10.67
N ASN A 15 4.01 2.11 10.88
CA ASN A 15 2.82 2.13 11.75
C ASN A 15 1.83 1.01 11.35
N TYR A 16 0.96 0.54 12.26
CA TYR A 16 0.05 -0.60 12.02
C TYR A 16 -0.77 -0.45 10.72
N SER A 17 -1.12 0.79 10.38
CA SER A 17 -1.88 1.13 9.16
C SER A 17 -1.01 1.44 7.94
N LEU A 18 0.31 1.26 8.01
CA LEU A 18 1.27 1.56 6.93
C LEU A 18 2.00 0.30 6.50
N MET A 19 2.20 0.15 5.20
CA MET A 19 2.96 -0.95 4.61
C MET A 19 4.33 -0.45 4.13
N CYS A 20 5.35 -1.30 4.30
CA CYS A 20 6.66 -1.02 3.74
C CYS A 20 6.66 -1.28 2.22
N TRP A 21 6.86 -0.23 1.43
CA TRP A 21 7.12 -0.35 0.00
C TRP A 21 8.41 0.37 -0.38
N GLN A 22 9.36 -0.35 -0.96
CA GLN A 22 10.66 0.20 -1.42
C GLN A 22 11.42 1.03 -0.35
N GLY A 23 11.27 0.70 0.93
CA GLY A 23 11.92 1.44 2.04
C GLY A 23 11.15 2.68 2.52
N LYS A 24 9.93 2.92 2.01
CA LYS A 24 9.02 3.96 2.49
C LYS A 24 7.78 3.34 3.14
N CYS A 25 7.26 4.00 4.17
CA CYS A 25 5.97 3.67 4.76
C CYS A 25 4.88 4.29 3.87
N VAL A 26 4.08 3.47 3.19
CA VAL A 26 2.94 3.93 2.40
C VAL A 26 1.64 3.51 3.08
N ASN A 27 0.60 4.33 2.97
CA ASN A 27 -0.70 4.01 3.56
C ASN A 27 -1.56 3.24 2.54
N PRO A 28 -1.72 1.92 2.67
CA PRO A 28 -2.57 1.17 1.76
C PRO A 28 -4.05 1.52 1.89
N SER A 29 -4.47 2.27 2.91
CA SER A 29 -5.86 2.66 3.10
C SER A 29 -6.27 3.95 2.38
N SER A 30 -5.30 4.78 1.97
CA SER A 30 -5.55 6.05 1.28
C SER A 30 -4.74 6.23 -0.01
N ASP A 31 -3.64 5.48 -0.20
CA ASP A 31 -2.83 5.59 -1.40
C ASP A 31 -3.47 4.80 -2.55
N LYS A 32 -3.93 5.54 -3.57
CA LYS A 32 -4.53 4.99 -4.79
C LYS A 32 -3.60 4.05 -5.57
N ARG A 33 -2.29 4.08 -5.33
CA ARG A 33 -1.28 3.23 -5.98
C ARG A 33 -0.91 1.98 -5.17
N HIS A 34 -1.32 1.92 -3.91
CA HIS A 34 -1.01 0.82 -2.98
C HIS A 34 -2.26 0.35 -2.21
N CYS A 35 -3.43 0.46 -2.83
CA CYS A 35 -4.72 0.31 -2.15
C CYS A 35 -4.99 -1.13 -1.72
N GLY A 36 -4.95 -1.39 -0.41
CA GLY A 36 -5.13 -2.70 0.22
C GLY A 36 -3.97 -3.69 0.05
N ARG A 37 -3.03 -3.44 -0.88
CA ARG A 37 -1.77 -4.20 -1.00
C ARG A 37 -0.74 -3.42 -1.81
N CYS A 38 0.51 -3.84 -1.69
CA CYS A 38 1.60 -3.27 -2.48
C CYS A 38 1.38 -3.39 -3.99
N ASN A 39 1.68 -2.28 -4.70
CA ASN A 39 1.53 -2.14 -6.15
C ASN A 39 0.11 -2.39 -6.69
N LYS A 40 -0.92 -2.23 -5.86
CA LYS A 40 -2.32 -2.31 -6.29
C LYS A 40 -2.86 -0.91 -6.53
N LYS A 41 -2.95 -0.55 -7.80
CA LYS A 41 -3.55 0.70 -8.24
C LYS A 41 -5.05 0.53 -8.46
N CYS A 42 -5.85 1.48 -7.99
CA CYS A 42 -7.27 1.55 -8.33
C CYS A 42 -7.48 2.01 -9.78
N SER A 43 -8.64 1.66 -10.35
CA SER A 43 -9.04 2.09 -11.70
C SER A 43 -9.02 3.62 -11.83
N LYS A 44 -8.84 4.13 -13.06
CA LYS A 44 -8.89 5.57 -13.32
C LYS A 44 -10.27 6.09 -12.86
N GLY A 45 -10.27 7.07 -11.96
CA GLY A 45 -11.48 7.63 -11.34
C GLY A 45 -11.68 7.20 -9.89
N SER A 46 -11.31 5.98 -9.54
CA SER A 46 -11.51 5.43 -8.19
C SER A 46 -10.58 6.04 -7.13
N SER A 47 -11.13 6.34 -5.95
CA SER A 47 -10.38 6.60 -4.72
C SER A 47 -9.96 5.29 -4.04
N CYS A 48 -8.93 5.36 -3.20
CA CYS A 48 -8.67 4.31 -2.22
C CYS A 48 -9.27 4.76 -0.89
N GLU A 49 -10.23 4.00 -0.39
CA GLU A 49 -10.92 4.29 0.86
C GLU A 49 -10.92 3.03 1.73
N TYR A 50 -10.44 3.17 2.96
CA TYR A 50 -10.34 2.07 3.92
C TYR A 50 -9.59 0.82 3.40
N GLY A 51 -8.70 1.00 2.43
CA GLY A 51 -7.94 -0.11 1.82
C GLY A 51 -8.66 -0.81 0.68
N LEU A 52 -9.78 -0.24 0.23
CA LEU A 52 -10.58 -0.72 -0.88
C LEU A 52 -10.65 0.36 -1.95
N CYS A 53 -10.58 -0.07 -3.21
CA CYS A 53 -10.83 0.85 -4.31
C CYS A 53 -12.31 1.16 -4.31
N SER A 54 -12.65 2.43 -4.10
CA SER A 54 -14.02 2.91 -4.21
C SER A 54 -14.54 2.64 -5.62
N TYR A 55 -15.75 2.10 -5.69
CA TYR A 55 -16.44 1.87 -6.95
C TYR A 55 -17.15 3.14 -7.45
N ALA A 56 -17.07 4.24 -6.71
CA ALA A 56 -17.65 5.52 -7.10
C ALA A 56 -17.10 5.92 -8.49
N ASN A 57 -17.99 5.82 -9.48
CA ASN A 57 -17.88 6.41 -10.80
C ASN A 57 -18.57 7.77 -10.76
#